data_AF-A0A1Y5ZR97-F1
#
_entry.id   AF-A0A1Y5ZR97-F1
#
_cell.length_a   1.000
_cell.length_b   1.000
_cell.length_c   1.000
_cell.angle_alpha   90.00
_cell.angle_beta   90.00
_cell.angle_gamma   90.00
#
_symmetry.space_group_name_H-M   'P 1'
#
loop_
_entity.id
_entity.type
_entity.pdbx_description
1 polymer ?
#
loop_
_entity_poly.entity_id
_entity_poly.type
_entity_poly.pdbx_seq_one_letter_code
_entity_poly.pdbx_strand_id
1 'polypeptide(L)' 'MAWTFFDKSSRNVFKEVLQIDEETWNRARGWALWKALITYDANKASNKIVAEESYRVIQVIVDDYGD' A
#
# COMPACT_ATOMS: atom_id res chain seq x y z
N MET A 1 2.52 3.85 -4.38
CA MET A 1 3.32 5.04 -4.02
C MET A 1 3.34 5.23 -2.52
N ALA A 2 2.30 5.79 -1.88
CA ALA A 2 2.31 6.03 -0.43
C ALA A 2 2.65 4.78 0.41
N TRP A 3 1.88 3.69 0.28
CA TRP A 3 2.17 2.41 0.97
C TRP A 3 3.37 1.62 0.41
N THR A 4 4.04 2.13 -0.61
CA THR A 4 5.22 1.48 -1.22
C THR A 4 6.52 2.13 -0.75
N PHE A 5 6.53 3.44 -0.53
CA PHE A 5 7.75 4.22 -0.29
C PHE A 5 7.76 4.99 1.03
N PHE A 6 6.59 5.26 1.61
CA PHE A 6 6.49 6.06 2.82
C PHE A 6 6.23 5.17 4.02
N ASP A 7 6.90 5.46 5.13
CA ASP A 7 6.50 4.97 6.45
C ASP A 7 5.19 5.63 6.93
N LYS A 8 4.67 5.18 8.07
CA LYS A 8 3.40 5.67 8.62
C LYS A 8 3.41 7.18 8.86
N SER A 9 4.46 7.71 9.48
CA SER A 9 4.62 9.15 9.72
C SER A 9 4.60 9.96 8.42
N SER A 10 5.35 9.51 7.42
CA SER A 10 5.45 10.18 6.13
C SER A 10 4.12 10.14 5.37
N ARG A 11 3.36 9.04 5.48
CA ARG A 11 2.00 8.95 4.91
C ARG A 11 1.03 9.93 5.59
N ASN A 12 1.10 10.08 6.91
CA ASN A 12 0.25 11.02 7.64
C ASN A 12 0.54 12.47 7.22
N VAL A 13 1.81 12.86 7.16
CA VAL A 13 2.22 14.20 6.69
C VAL A 13 1.78 14.42 5.25
N PHE A 14 1.95 13.43 4.38
CA PHE A 14 1.51 13.52 2.98
C PHE A 14 0.00 13.75 2.85
N LYS A 15 -0.81 13.02 3.64
CA LYS A 15 -2.27 13.16 3.67
C LYS A 15 -2.69 14.55 4.17
N GLU A 16 -2.05 15.03 5.23
CA GLU A 16 -2.34 16.33 5.85
C GLU A 16 -1.98 17.50 4.93
N VAL A 17 -0.76 17.50 4.37
CA VAL A 17 -0.26 18.59 3.50
C VAL A 17 -1.10 18.73 2.24
N LEU A 18 -1.55 17.61 1.67
CA LEU A 18 -2.40 17.61 0.48
C LEU A 18 -3.90 17.74 0.81
N GLN A 19 -4.26 17.80 2.10
CA GLN A 19 -5.64 17.90 2.57
C GLN A 19 -6.56 16.84 1.96
N ILE A 20 -6.07 15.60 1.84
CA ILE A 20 -6.81 14.51 1.21
C ILE A 20 -7.92 14.04 2.17
N ASP A 21 -9.16 14.04 1.70
CA ASP A 21 -10.30 13.54 2.45
C ASP A 21 -10.23 12.02 2.67
N GLU A 22 -10.92 11.54 3.72
CA GLU A 22 -10.92 10.12 4.08
C GLU A 22 -11.40 9.20 2.95
N GLU A 23 -12.41 9.62 2.19
CA GLU A 23 -12.97 8.81 1.10
C GLU A 23 -11.96 8.66 -0.04
N THR A 24 -11.29 9.74 -0.42
CA THR A 24 -10.19 9.72 -1.40
C THR A 24 -9.01 8.90 -0.89
N TRP A 25 -8.66 9.01 0.39
CA TRP A 25 -7.59 8.23 1.00
C TRP A 25 -7.89 6.73 0.99
N ASN A 26 -9.12 6.35 1.35
CA ASN A 26 -9.58 4.96 1.32
C ASN A 26 -9.61 4.40 -0.09
N ARG A 27 -10.04 5.19 -1.09
CA ARG A 27 -9.94 4.79 -2.50
C ARG A 27 -8.48 4.56 -2.91
N ALA A 28 -7.59 5.49 -2.58
CA ALA A 28 -6.16 5.35 -2.89
C ALA A 28 -5.53 4.11 -2.25
N ARG A 29 -5.92 3.81 -1.00
CA ARG A 29 -5.54 2.59 -0.27
C ARG A 29 -6.05 1.33 -0.99
N GLY A 30 -7.32 1.32 -1.41
CA GLY A 30 -7.89 0.23 -2.20
C GLY A 30 -7.16 -0.01 -3.53
N TRP A 31 -6.80 1.04 -4.25
CA TRP A 31 -5.98 0.95 -5.47
C TRP A 31 -4.58 0.41 -5.21
N ALA A 32 -3.95 0.77 -4.09
CA ALA A 32 -2.66 0.24 -3.70
C ALA A 32 -2.77 -1.26 -3.36
N LEU A 33 -3.80 -1.67 -2.63
CA LEU A 33 -4.04 -3.06 -2.25
C LEU A 33 -4.28 -3.93 -3.47
N TRP A 34 -5.17 -3.51 -4.37
CA TRP A 34 -5.46 -4.24 -5.60
C TRP A 34 -4.18 -4.48 -6.42
N LYS A 35 -3.35 -3.45 -6.61
CA LYS A 35 -2.07 -3.59 -7.33
C LYS A 35 -1.12 -4.57 -6.63
N ALA A 36 -0.96 -4.46 -5.33
CA ALA A 36 -0.07 -5.35 -4.58
C ALA A 36 -0.53 -6.82 -4.66
N LEU A 37 -1.84 -7.07 -4.60
CA LEU A 37 -2.41 -8.42 -4.72
C LEU A 37 -2.17 -9.03 -6.12
N ILE A 38 -2.47 -8.30 -7.19
CA ILE A 38 -2.25 -8.82 -8.55
C ILE A 38 -0.76 -9.03 -8.85
N THR A 39 0.12 -8.14 -8.34
CA THR A 39 1.56 -8.29 -8.52
C THR A 39 2.10 -9.48 -7.75
N TYR A 40 1.63 -9.70 -6.51
CA TYR A 40 1.97 -10.89 -5.74
C TYR A 40 1.55 -12.17 -6.49
N ASP A 41 0.29 -12.24 -6.94
CA ASP A 41 -0.23 -13.43 -7.61
C ASP A 41 0.52 -13.77 -8.90
N ALA A 42 0.84 -12.75 -9.70
CA ALA A 42 1.59 -12.89 -10.94
C ALA A 42 3.03 -13.38 -10.73
N ASN A 43 3.63 -13.15 -9.57
CA ASN A 43 5.05 -13.40 -9.32
C ASN A 43 5.34 -14.51 -8.30
N LYS A 44 4.33 -14.98 -7.54
CA LYS A 44 4.51 -15.94 -6.42
C LYS A 44 5.24 -17.25 -6.81
N ALA A 45 5.16 -17.66 -8.08
CA ALA A 45 5.80 -18.87 -8.59
C ALA A 45 7.08 -18.62 -9.42
N SER A 46 7.26 -17.40 -9.94
CA SER A 46 8.29 -17.09 -10.96
C SER A 46 9.34 -16.10 -10.49
N ASN A 47 8.99 -15.16 -9.61
CA ASN A 47 9.89 -14.12 -9.11
C ASN A 47 9.61 -13.85 -7.62
N LYS A 48 10.32 -14.57 -6.76
CA LYS A 48 10.13 -14.52 -5.31
C LYS A 48 10.41 -13.15 -4.70
N ILE A 49 11.39 -12.40 -5.24
CA ILE A 49 11.74 -11.07 -4.73
C ILE A 49 10.54 -10.13 -4.89
N VAL A 50 9.97 -10.06 -6.10
CA VAL A 50 8.81 -9.21 -6.38
C VAL A 50 7.58 -9.65 -5.58
N ALA A 51 7.40 -10.96 -5.41
CA ALA A 51 6.32 -11.50 -4.57
C ALA A 51 6.49 -11.07 -3.10
N GLU A 52 7.68 -11.21 -2.53
CA GLU A 52 7.97 -10.81 -1.15
C GLU A 52 7.77 -9.30 -0.94
N GLU A 53 8.24 -8.46 -1.87
CA GLU A 53 8.00 -7.01 -1.80
C GLU A 53 6.51 -6.67 -1.87
N SER A 54 5.77 -7.30 -2.79
CA SER A 54 4.32 -7.10 -2.91
C SER A 54 3.58 -7.54 -1.65
N TYR A 55 4.01 -8.66 -1.04
CA TYR A 55 3.46 -9.15 0.21
C TYR A 55 3.71 -8.20 1.38
N ARG A 56 4.90 -7.59 1.47
CA ARG A 56 5.19 -6.55 2.47
C ARG A 56 4.28 -5.34 2.31
N VAL A 57 4.04 -4.89 1.08
CA VAL A 57 3.10 -3.78 0.82
C VAL A 57 1.68 -4.14 1.25
N ILE A 58 1.23 -5.38 1.03
CA ILE A 58 -0.08 -5.85 1.51
C ILE A 58 -0.15 -5.74 3.04
N GLN A 59 0.86 -6.22 3.77
CA GLN A 59 0.89 -6.13 5.24
C GLN A 59 0.85 -4.66 5.71
N VAL A 60 1.68 -3.80 5.13
CA VAL A 60 1.69 -2.36 5.45
C VAL A 60 0.32 -1.71 5.24
N ILE A 61 -0.45 -2.13 4.24
CA ILE A 61 -1.81 -1.60 4.00
C ILE A 61 -2.81 -2.11 5.03
N VAL A 62 -2.73 -3.39 5.39
CA VAL A 62 -3.63 -4.01 6.38
C VAL A 62 -3.39 -3.41 7.76
N ASP A 63 -2.13 -3.27 8.17
CA ASP A 63 -1.76 -2.67 9.45
C ASP A 63 -2.23 -1.21 9.53
N ASP A 64 -2.06 -0.44 8.46
CA ASP A 64 -2.47 0.97 8.36
C ASP A 64 -4.00 1.18 8.32
N TYR A 65 -4.79 0.12 8.14
CA TYR A 65 -6.26 0.18 8.25
C TYR A 65 -6.77 -0.24 9.63
N GLY A 66 -6.02 -1.06 10.36
CA GLY A 66 -6.40 -1.56 11.69
C GLY A 66 -6.15 -0.57 12.83
N ASP A 67 -5.40 0.50 12.58
CA ASP A 67 -5.11 1.62 13.49
C ASP A 67 -6.14 2.77 13.36
#